data_AF-A0A1K2FBM8-F1
#
_entry.id   AF-A0A1K2FBM8-F1
#
_cell.length_a   1.000
_cell.length_b   1.000
_cell.length_c   1.000
_cell.angle_alpha   90.00
_cell.angle_beta   90.00
_cell.angle_gamma   90.00
#
_symmetry.space_group_name_H-M   'P 1'
#
loop_
_entity.id
_entity.type
_entity.pdbx_description
1 polymer ?
#
loop_
_entity_poly.entity_id
_entity_poly.type
_entity_poly.pdbx_seq_one_letter_code
_entity_poly.pdbx_strand_id
1 'polypeptide(L)'
;MLETEQRRTFAALIDVLIPASDRMPSATAAGVADALLDQVLGYRPDLAEPFAEAVAQCTGKDPEAALDALAEQQPEQFQALTLLTAGAYFLSPQVKAALAYDPPPRTVNDDVDSYIDMLADVVDRGFTIR
;
A
#
# COMPACT_ATOMS: atom_id res chain seq x y z
N MET A 1 -1.12 10.52 11.28
CA MET A 1 -1.80 9.26 11.65
C MET A 1 -3.29 9.52 11.63
N LEU A 2 -4.09 8.64 11.02
CA LEU A 2 -5.55 8.80 11.02
C LEU A 2 -6.13 8.63 12.43
N GLU A 3 -7.13 9.44 12.76
CA GLU A 3 -7.94 9.30 13.97
C GLU A 3 -8.87 8.08 13.88
N THR A 4 -9.43 7.65 15.03
CA THR A 4 -10.29 6.45 15.11
C THR A 4 -11.52 6.55 14.19
N GLU A 5 -12.14 7.73 14.11
CA GLU A 5 -13.29 7.96 13.25
C GLU A 5 -12.90 7.90 11.77
N GLN A 6 -11.78 8.52 11.39
CA GLN A 6 -11.25 8.48 10.03
C GLN A 6 -10.90 7.05 9.60
N ARG A 7 -10.33 6.24 10.50
CA ARG A 7 -10.08 4.80 10.22
C ARG A 7 -11.38 4.03 10.00
N ARG A 8 -12.44 4.33 10.76
CA ARG A 8 -13.76 3.72 10.56
C ARG A 8 -14.37 4.13 9.22
N THR A 9 -14.31 5.42 8.87
CA THR A 9 -14.75 5.92 7.56
C THR A 9 -13.99 5.21 6.44
N PHE A 10 -12.66 5.17 6.53
CA PHE A 10 -11.82 4.51 5.54
C PHE A 10 -12.18 3.03 5.38
N ALA A 11 -12.36 2.29 6.49
CA ALA A 11 -12.78 0.89 6.47
C ALA A 11 -14.11 0.67 5.71
N ALA A 12 -15.08 1.58 5.88
CA ALA A 12 -16.35 1.48 5.16
C ALA A 12 -16.19 1.75 3.66
N LEU A 13 -15.36 2.72 3.26
CA LEU A 13 -15.12 3.05 1.85
C LEU A 13 -14.42 1.91 1.10
N ILE A 14 -13.40 1.30 1.71
CA ILE A 14 -12.58 0.30 1.03
C ILE A 14 -13.30 -1.03 0.80
N ASP A 15 -14.30 -1.37 1.61
CA ASP A 15 -15.13 -2.56 1.37
C ASP A 15 -16.13 -2.36 0.23
N VAL A 16 -16.53 -1.11 -0.06
CA VAL A 16 -17.26 -0.78 -1.29
C VAL A 16 -16.36 -0.93 -2.52
N LEU A 17 -15.11 -0.45 -2.42
CA LEU A 17 -14.14 -0.53 -3.52
C LEU A 17 -13.70 -1.97 -3.80
N ILE A 18 -13.47 -2.77 -2.75
CA ILE A 18 -13.01 -4.16 -2.86
C ILE A 18 -13.87 -5.03 -1.92
N PRO A 19 -15.07 -5.45 -2.38
CA PRO A 19 -15.94 -6.32 -1.62
C PRO A 19 -15.38 -7.75 -1.55
N ALA A 20 -15.86 -8.52 -0.58
CA ALA A 20 -15.54 -9.95 -0.50
C ALA A 20 -16.16 -10.73 -1.69
N SER A 21 -15.50 -11.81 -2.09
CA SER A 21 -16.01 -12.80 -3.05
C SER A 21 -15.71 -14.21 -2.56
N ASP A 22 -16.16 -15.23 -3.29
CA ASP A 22 -15.99 -16.65 -2.92
C ASP A 22 -14.54 -17.04 -2.59
N ARG A 23 -13.54 -16.39 -3.23
CA ARG A 23 -12.12 -16.71 -3.06
C ARG A 23 -11.27 -15.57 -2.53
N MET A 24 -11.74 -14.32 -2.65
CA MET A 24 -10.95 -13.14 -2.30
C MET A 24 -11.59 -12.45 -1.07
N PRO A 25 -10.79 -12.09 -0.05
CA PRO A 25 -11.29 -11.33 1.11
C PRO A 25 -11.72 -9.91 0.70
N SER A 26 -12.58 -9.27 1.48
CA SER A 26 -12.77 -7.81 1.35
C SER A 26 -11.50 -7.04 1.74
N ALA A 27 -11.45 -5.74 1.44
CA ALA A 27 -10.32 -4.91 1.85
C ALA A 27 -10.11 -4.89 3.37
N THR A 28 -11.18 -4.77 4.16
CA THR A 28 -11.07 -4.81 5.62
C THR A 28 -10.61 -6.18 6.11
N ALA A 29 -11.17 -7.27 5.58
CA ALA A 29 -10.76 -8.62 5.93
C ALA A 29 -9.27 -8.89 5.58
N ALA A 30 -8.78 -8.26 4.51
CA ALA A 30 -7.37 -8.33 4.10
C ALA A 30 -6.41 -7.48 4.98
N GLY A 31 -6.93 -6.71 5.94
CA GLY A 31 -6.14 -5.87 6.86
C GLY A 31 -5.73 -4.52 6.27
N VAL A 32 -6.41 -4.04 5.22
CA VAL A 32 -6.05 -2.79 4.52
C VAL A 32 -6.16 -1.57 5.44
N ALA A 33 -7.19 -1.49 6.28
CA ALA A 33 -7.41 -0.36 7.19
C ALA A 33 -6.42 -0.30 8.39
N ASP A 34 -5.60 -1.33 8.56
CA ASP A 34 -4.69 -1.51 9.69
C ASP A 34 -3.24 -1.14 9.30
N ALA A 35 -2.29 -2.04 9.57
CA ALA A 35 -0.87 -1.81 9.36
C ALA A 35 -0.47 -1.69 7.87
N LEU A 36 -1.27 -2.25 6.95
CA LEU A 36 -0.98 -2.18 5.51
C LEU A 36 -1.13 -0.76 4.96
N LEU A 37 -2.08 0.02 5.49
CA LEU A 37 -2.22 1.44 5.16
C LEU A 37 -0.96 2.23 5.55
N ASP A 38 -0.46 2.02 6.77
CA ASP A 38 0.73 2.72 7.26
C ASP A 38 1.97 2.37 6.43
N GLN A 39 2.07 1.12 5.92
CA GLN A 39 3.13 0.71 4.99
C GLN A 39 3.05 1.43 3.64
N VAL A 40 1.89 1.46 2.99
CA VAL A 40 1.76 2.10 1.67
C VAL A 40 1.92 3.61 1.73
N LEU A 41 1.51 4.25 2.83
CA LEU A 41 1.80 5.66 3.09
C LEU A 41 3.30 5.91 3.28
N GLY A 42 4.02 4.96 3.88
CA GLY A 42 5.49 5.00 3.93
C GLY A 42 6.16 4.88 2.55
N TYR A 43 5.57 4.14 1.62
CA TYR A 43 6.07 4.02 0.24
C TYR A 43 5.72 5.23 -0.64
N ARG A 44 4.57 5.87 -0.39
CA ARG A 44 4.06 7.03 -1.15
C ARG A 44 3.65 8.16 -0.20
N PRO A 45 4.62 8.80 0.48
CA PRO A 45 4.33 9.90 1.40
C PRO A 45 3.70 11.10 0.70
N ASP A 46 3.93 11.26 -0.61
CA ASP A 46 3.31 12.29 -1.45
C ASP A 46 1.78 12.14 -1.57
N LEU A 47 1.23 10.94 -1.33
CA LEU A 47 -0.21 10.69 -1.36
C LEU A 47 -0.88 10.86 0.01
N ALA A 48 -0.13 11.12 1.08
CA ALA A 48 -0.66 11.15 2.44
C ALA A 48 -1.67 12.28 2.66
N GLU A 49 -1.39 13.47 2.14
CA GLU A 49 -2.26 14.64 2.23
C GLU A 49 -3.56 14.46 1.43
N PRO A 50 -3.54 14.18 0.10
CA PRO A 50 -4.77 13.99 -0.66
C PRO A 50 -5.61 12.80 -0.16
N PHE A 51 -4.96 11.78 0.40
CA PHE A 51 -5.65 10.67 1.06
C PHE A 51 -6.37 11.10 2.34
N ALA A 52 -5.71 11.84 3.23
CA ALA A 52 -6.31 12.30 4.46
C ALA A 52 -7.52 13.23 4.19
N GLU A 53 -7.40 14.10 3.19
CA GLU A 53 -8.48 14.96 2.72
C GLU A 53 -9.66 14.16 2.15
N ALA A 54 -9.39 13.11 1.37
CA ALA A 54 -10.41 12.19 0.86
C ALA A 54 -11.24 11.58 2.00
N VAL A 55 -10.56 11.01 2.99
CA VAL A 55 -11.22 10.36 4.14
C VAL A 55 -12.01 11.38 4.97
N ALA A 56 -11.46 12.58 5.18
CA ALA A 56 -12.15 13.66 5.89
C ALA A 56 -13.46 14.06 5.18
N GLN A 57 -13.44 14.21 3.86
CA GLN A 57 -14.62 14.59 3.08
C GLN A 57 -15.70 13.51 3.04
N CYS A 58 -15.33 12.25 3.18
CA CYS A 58 -16.25 11.13 3.22
C CYS A 58 -16.80 10.85 4.64
N THR A 59 -16.23 11.48 5.68
CA THR A 59 -16.63 11.20 7.07
C THR A 59 -18.08 11.60 7.33
N GLY A 60 -18.85 10.68 7.92
CA GLY A 60 -20.27 10.86 8.23
C GLY A 60 -21.21 10.76 7.03
N LYS A 61 -20.72 10.41 5.83
CA LYS A 61 -21.53 10.20 4.62
C LYS A 61 -21.74 8.71 4.36
N ASP A 62 -22.74 8.41 3.53
CA ASP A 62 -22.90 7.07 2.96
C ASP A 62 -21.68 6.72 2.09
N PRO A 63 -21.05 5.54 2.24
CA PRO A 63 -19.82 5.21 1.54
C PRO A 63 -19.91 5.22 0.02
N GLU A 64 -20.98 4.69 -0.57
CA GLU A 64 -21.16 4.65 -2.03
C GLU A 64 -21.33 6.06 -2.58
N ALA A 65 -22.27 6.83 -2.01
CA ALA A 65 -22.51 8.21 -2.43
C ALA A 65 -21.29 9.12 -2.20
N ALA A 66 -20.49 8.86 -1.16
CA ALA A 66 -19.28 9.60 -0.88
C ALA A 66 -18.18 9.33 -1.92
N LEU A 67 -18.00 8.07 -2.33
CA LEU A 67 -17.04 7.70 -3.37
C LEU A 67 -17.42 8.29 -4.73
N ASP A 68 -18.70 8.24 -5.09
CA ASP A 68 -19.21 8.86 -6.34
C ASP A 68 -18.94 10.37 -6.35
N ALA A 69 -19.31 11.07 -5.26
CA ALA A 69 -19.06 12.50 -5.13
C ALA A 69 -17.56 12.84 -5.16
N LEU A 70 -16.72 12.02 -4.51
CA LEU A 70 -15.27 12.21 -4.50
C LEU A 70 -14.67 12.03 -5.89
N ALA A 71 -15.12 11.02 -6.65
CA ALA A 71 -14.67 10.78 -8.01
C ALA A 71 -15.02 11.91 -8.97
N GLU A 72 -16.20 12.52 -8.81
CA GLU A 72 -16.66 13.64 -9.64
C GLU A 72 -16.01 14.97 -9.27
N GLN A 73 -15.90 15.26 -7.98
CA GLN A 73 -15.54 16.59 -7.49
C GLN A 73 -14.05 16.74 -7.22
N GLN A 74 -13.37 15.66 -6.84
CA GLN A 74 -11.99 15.67 -6.35
C GLN A 74 -11.20 14.46 -6.89
N PRO A 75 -10.94 14.40 -8.21
CA PRO A 75 -10.35 13.22 -8.85
C PRO A 75 -8.96 12.86 -8.31
N GLU A 76 -8.15 13.83 -7.89
CA GLU A 76 -6.82 13.58 -7.32
C GLU A 76 -6.90 12.87 -5.96
N GLN A 77 -7.86 13.25 -5.12
CA GLN A 77 -8.11 12.64 -3.82
C GLN A 77 -8.70 11.24 -3.98
N PHE A 78 -9.63 11.07 -4.93
CA PHE A 78 -10.15 9.74 -5.29
C PHE A 78 -9.03 8.82 -5.79
N GLN A 79 -8.13 9.32 -6.64
CA GLN A 79 -6.97 8.56 -7.12
C GLN A 79 -6.04 8.15 -5.98
N ALA A 80 -5.72 9.07 -5.05
CA ALA A 80 -4.89 8.75 -3.90
C ALA A 80 -5.52 7.64 -3.04
N LEU A 81 -6.82 7.76 -2.75
CA LEU A 81 -7.57 6.77 -1.96
C LEU A 81 -7.58 5.40 -2.62
N THR A 82 -7.96 5.32 -3.90
CA THR A 82 -8.05 4.04 -4.63
C THR A 82 -6.67 3.39 -4.82
N LEU A 83 -5.64 4.17 -5.14
CA LEU A 83 -4.28 3.66 -5.34
C LEU A 83 -3.68 3.09 -4.05
N LEU A 84 -3.80 3.80 -2.93
CA LEU A 84 -3.32 3.30 -1.64
C LEU A 84 -4.12 2.07 -1.19
N THR A 85 -5.43 2.06 -1.42
CA THR A 85 -6.29 0.90 -1.12
C THR A 85 -5.86 -0.34 -1.90
N ALA A 86 -5.71 -0.22 -3.22
CA ALA A 86 -5.27 -1.32 -4.08
C ALA A 86 -3.84 -1.79 -3.73
N GLY A 87 -2.93 -0.83 -3.52
CA GLY A 87 -1.55 -1.13 -3.11
C GLY A 87 -1.50 -1.91 -1.80
N ALA A 88 -2.27 -1.47 -0.79
CA ALA A 88 -2.33 -2.15 0.50
C ALA A 88 -2.97 -3.53 0.37
N TYR A 89 -4.04 -3.66 -0.42
CA TYR A 89 -4.73 -4.94 -0.63
C TYR A 89 -3.81 -6.01 -1.22
N PHE A 90 -3.04 -5.67 -2.27
CA PHE A 90 -2.11 -6.62 -2.88
C PHE A 90 -0.84 -6.87 -2.06
N LEU A 91 -0.57 -6.09 -1.01
CA LEU A 91 0.48 -6.41 -0.04
C LEU A 91 0.05 -7.50 0.95
N SER A 92 -1.27 -7.66 1.18
CA SER A 92 -1.83 -8.60 2.16
C SER A 92 -1.38 -10.04 1.89
N PRO A 93 -0.80 -10.74 2.89
CA PRO A 93 -0.46 -12.15 2.77
C PRO A 93 -1.66 -13.03 2.45
N GLN A 94 -2.84 -12.69 2.97
CA GLN A 94 -4.08 -13.42 2.70
C GLN A 94 -4.49 -13.31 1.23
N VAL A 95 -4.39 -12.10 0.66
CA VAL A 95 -4.68 -11.86 -0.76
C VAL A 95 -3.67 -12.57 -1.66
N LYS A 96 -2.38 -12.50 -1.33
CA LYS A 96 -1.32 -13.23 -2.08
C LYS A 96 -1.56 -14.74 -2.08
N ALA A 97 -1.95 -15.31 -0.95
CA ALA A 97 -2.30 -16.73 -0.84
C ALA A 97 -3.56 -17.06 -1.66
N ALA A 98 -4.59 -16.22 -1.60
CA ALA A 98 -5.84 -16.41 -2.35
C ALA A 98 -5.63 -16.35 -3.88
N LEU A 99 -4.70 -15.52 -4.36
CA LEU A 99 -4.35 -15.42 -5.77
C LEU A 99 -3.62 -16.65 -6.32
N ALA A 100 -3.17 -17.57 -5.45
CA ALA A 100 -2.26 -18.66 -5.82
C ALA A 100 -1.07 -18.15 -6.65
N TYR A 101 -0.58 -16.95 -6.32
CA TYR A 101 0.46 -16.28 -7.09
C TYR A 101 1.80 -16.96 -6.85
N ASP A 102 2.29 -17.66 -7.87
CA ASP A 102 3.64 -18.23 -7.90
C ASP A 102 4.58 -17.21 -8.58
N PRO A 103 5.39 -16.45 -7.83
CA PRO A 103 6.31 -15.49 -8.43
C PRO A 103 7.30 -16.24 -9.31
N PRO A 104 7.67 -15.69 -10.50
CA PRO A 104 8.69 -16.31 -11.31
C PRO A 104 9.99 -16.48 -10.50
N PRO A 105 10.74 -17.57 -10.70
CA PRO A 105 12.01 -17.78 -10.01
C PRO A 105 12.90 -16.57 -10.29
N ARG A 106 13.41 -15.95 -9.22
CA ARG A 106 14.41 -14.90 -9.36
C ARG A 106 15.70 -15.56 -9.84
N THR A 107 16.19 -15.16 -11.00
CA THR A 107 17.54 -15.52 -11.44
C THR A 107 18.52 -14.96 -10.43
N VAL A 108 19.28 -15.84 -9.79
CA VAL A 108 20.44 -15.44 -9.00
C VAL A 108 21.50 -15.00 -10.01
N ASN A 109 21.72 -13.68 -10.13
CA ASN A 109 22.93 -13.18 -10.77
C ASN A 109 24.05 -13.30 -9.75
N ASP A 110 24.95 -14.25 -9.98
CA ASP A 110 26.19 -14.38 -9.23
C ASP A 110 27.21 -13.41 -9.84
N ASP A 111 26.94 -12.10 -9.76
CA ASP A 111 27.86 -11.02 -10.20
C ASP A 111 29.02 -10.86 -9.19
N VAL A 112 29.57 -11.98 -8.73
CA VAL A 112 30.67 -12.04 -7.74
C VAL A 112 31.84 -11.20 -8.20
N ASP A 113 32.18 -11.26 -9.49
CA ASP A 113 33.26 -10.47 -10.06
C ASP A 113 33.03 -8.96 -9.88
N SER A 114 31.81 -8.49 -10.09
CA SER A 114 31.45 -7.08 -9.85
C SER A 114 31.51 -6.70 -8.36
N TYR A 115 31.15 -7.62 -7.47
CA TYR A 115 31.27 -7.38 -6.03
C TYR A 115 32.74 -7.32 -5.58
N ILE A 116 33.59 -8.18 -6.12
CA ILE A 116 35.03 -8.20 -5.82
C ILE A 116 35.70 -6.91 -6.29
N ASP A 117 35.38 -6.44 -7.49
CA ASP A 117 35.89 -5.16 -8.01
C ASP A 117 35.48 -3.97 -7.14
N MET A 118 34.22 -3.92 -6.68
CA MET A 118 33.77 -2.87 -5.76
C MET A 118 34.45 -2.92 -4.38
N LEU A 119 34.84 -4.12 -3.92
CA LEU A 119 35.51 -4.30 -2.64
C LEU A 119 37.03 -4.02 -2.74
N ALA A 120 37.62 -4.09 -3.94
CA ALA A 120 39.04 -3.80 -4.15
C ALA A 120 39.41 -2.40 -3.65
N ASP A 121 38.58 -1.38 -3.93
CA ASP A 121 38.79 -0.01 -3.45
C ASP A 121 38.76 0.10 -1.91
N VAL A 122 37.96 -0.73 -1.24
CA VAL A 122 37.85 -0.76 0.24
C VAL A 122 39.07 -1.46 0.85
N VAL A 123 39.53 -2.54 0.20
CA VAL A 123 40.74 -3.26 0.59
C VAL A 123 41.98 -2.39 0.41
N ASP A 124 42.10 -1.68 -0.71
CA ASP A 124 43.23 -0.79 -1.02
C ASP A 124 43.30 0.43 -0.09
N ARG A 125 42.14 0.96 0.34
CA ARG A 125 42.08 2.01 1.37
C ARG A 125 42.48 1.52 2.76
N GLY A 126 42.37 0.21 3.02
CA GLY A 126 42.65 -0.43 4.31
C GLY A 126 41.54 -0.26 5.34
N PHE A 127 41.23 -1.34 6.07
CA PHE A 127 40.24 -1.30 7.15
C PHE A 127 40.79 -0.55 8.37
N THR A 128 40.20 0.60 8.70
CA THR A 128 40.44 1.23 10.00
C THR A 128 39.55 0.56 11.05
N ILE A 129 39.99 -0.56 11.60
CA ILE A 129 39.34 -1.18 12.75
C ILE A 129 39.73 -0.34 13.98
N ARG A 130 38.76 0.30 14.61
CA ARG A 130 38.94 1.07 15.84
C ARG A 130 38.52 0.25 17.05
#